data_AF-A0A1G5XH48-F1
#
_entry.id   AF-A0A1G5XH48-F1
#
_cell.length_a   1.000
_cell.length_b   1.000
_cell.length_c   1.000
_cell.angle_alpha   90.00
_cell.angle_beta   90.00
_cell.angle_gamma   90.00
#
_symmetry.space_group_name_H-M   'P 1'
#
loop_
_entity.id
_entity.type
_entity.pdbx_description
1 polymer ?
#
loop_
_entity_poly.entity_id
_entity_poly.type
_entity_poly.pdbx_seq_one_letter_code
_entity_poly.pdbx_strand_id
1 'polypeptide(L)'
;MRNWFRFFRIWFLVCGIIIIFCVISMIWNKENAVNYERVNTYCTESERVFDYGDVLTDEEEDKLRALIAEKEQVAHCDIILLTMKESLEEYAKSYDPNVPSNQYVMIKADNFYDEYGFGWNKTKESDDGDGCILLDNWFRESDGKIHTWLSTSGSVERKFSSNMIDRVLDDVYDYVEYDPYRAYKAYVEDIARYMGNEETKLEVPIYAYFVIPTIAAIIFIAIYASGKEGKKTVNESTYVGENGINFEVMYDQFISKAISQRRIERSDSGGYGGGGGGGHHISSGGHSHGGGGHSR
;
A
#
# COMPACT_ATOMS: atom_id res chain seq x y z
N MET A 1 17.43 41.73 -27.73
CA MET A 1 17.45 41.00 -26.44
C MET A 1 16.74 41.73 -25.28
N ARG A 2 16.85 43.07 -25.14
CA ARG A 2 16.25 43.82 -24.00
C ARG A 2 14.71 43.77 -23.89
N ASN A 3 14.00 43.57 -25.00
CA ASN A 3 12.53 43.42 -25.01
C ASN A 3 12.05 41.99 -24.72
N TRP A 4 12.93 40.98 -24.86
CA TRP A 4 12.60 39.58 -24.60
C TRP A 4 12.44 39.34 -23.09
N PHE A 5 13.34 39.89 -22.28
CA PHE A 5 13.25 39.83 -20.82
C PHE A 5 12.04 40.57 -20.22
N ARG A 6 11.52 41.62 -20.88
CA ARG A 6 10.30 42.31 -20.40
C ARG A 6 9.05 41.47 -20.61
N PHE A 7 8.97 40.73 -21.73
CA PHE A 7 7.87 39.82 -22.01
C PHE A 7 7.91 38.59 -21.09
N PHE A 8 9.10 38.02 -20.85
CA PHE A 8 9.28 36.84 -20.00
C PHE A 8 9.33 37.12 -18.49
N ARG A 9 9.45 38.38 -18.05
CA ARG A 9 9.53 38.73 -16.62
C ARG A 9 8.32 38.27 -15.80
N ILE A 10 7.14 38.36 -16.39
CA ILE A 10 5.89 37.91 -15.76
C ILE A 10 5.87 36.38 -15.66
N TRP A 11 6.38 35.68 -16.68
CA TRP A 11 6.48 34.22 -16.70
C TRP A 11 7.47 33.68 -15.65
N PHE A 12 8.62 34.34 -15.47
CA PHE A 12 9.57 33.96 -14.41
C PHE A 12 8.98 34.20 -13.01
N LEU A 13 8.18 35.26 -12.82
CA LEU A 13 7.47 35.52 -11.57
C LEU A 13 6.42 34.44 -11.27
N VAL A 14 5.64 34.02 -12.27
CA VAL A 14 4.62 32.97 -12.11
C VAL A 14 5.28 31.61 -11.82
N CYS A 15 6.32 31.22 -12.56
CA CYS A 15 7.07 29.99 -12.27
C CYS A 15 7.70 30.02 -10.87
N GLY A 16 8.23 31.17 -10.44
CA GLY A 16 8.77 31.35 -9.09
C GLY A 16 7.71 31.15 -8.01
N ILE A 17 6.51 31.69 -8.19
CA ILE A 17 5.38 31.52 -7.24
C ILE A 17 4.93 30.06 -7.18
N ILE A 18 4.86 29.36 -8.32
CA ILE A 18 4.50 27.93 -8.37
C ILE A 18 5.55 27.09 -7.63
N ILE A 19 6.85 27.35 -7.84
CA ILE A 19 7.92 26.65 -7.14
C ILE A 19 7.83 26.90 -5.63
N ILE A 20 7.60 28.14 -5.20
CA ILE A 20 7.43 28.48 -3.78
C ILE A 20 6.21 27.77 -3.19
N PHE A 21 5.10 27.72 -3.90
CA PHE A 21 3.90 27.00 -3.46
C PHE A 21 4.17 25.49 -3.34
N CYS A 22 4.86 24.88 -4.32
CA CYS A 22 5.27 23.47 -4.25
C CYS A 22 6.19 23.19 -3.06
N VAL A 23 7.14 24.10 -2.76
CA VAL A 23 8.04 23.98 -1.61
C VAL A 23 7.26 24.13 -0.29
N ILE A 24 6.32 25.08 -0.20
CA ILE A 24 5.47 25.25 0.99
C ILE A 24 4.58 24.02 1.18
N SER A 25 3.97 23.48 0.12
CA SER A 25 3.18 22.24 0.17
C SER A 25 4.04 21.03 0.57
N MET A 26 5.29 20.94 0.10
CA MET A 26 6.23 19.91 0.56
C MET A 26 6.56 20.05 2.06
N ILE A 27 6.76 21.27 2.54
CA ILE A 27 7.02 21.53 3.97
C ILE A 27 5.78 21.19 4.81
N TRP A 28 4.58 21.58 4.37
CA TRP A 28 3.33 21.27 5.06
C TRP A 28 2.98 19.77 5.05
N ASN A 29 3.29 19.03 3.97
CA ASN A 29 3.16 17.57 3.98
C ASN A 29 4.18 16.92 4.93
N LYS A 30 5.37 17.50 5.08
CA LYS A 30 6.37 17.03 6.04
C LYS A 30 5.97 17.32 7.49
N GLU A 31 5.32 18.45 7.76
CA GLU A 31 4.78 18.79 9.10
C GLU A 31 3.53 17.98 9.47
N ASN A 32 2.74 17.53 8.48
CA ASN A 32 1.63 16.58 8.68
C ASN A 32 2.04 15.11 8.53
N ALA A 33 3.34 14.81 8.39
CA ALA A 33 3.82 13.45 8.47
C ALA A 33 3.49 12.94 9.89
N VAL A 34 2.62 11.94 9.95
CA VAL A 34 2.22 11.27 11.20
C VAL A 34 3.48 11.02 12.02
N ASN A 35 3.44 11.32 13.32
CA ASN A 35 4.58 11.05 14.19
C ASN A 35 4.86 9.54 14.13
N TYR A 36 5.93 9.17 13.44
CA TYR A 36 6.27 7.79 13.13
C TYR A 36 6.83 7.04 14.34
N GLU A 37 7.01 7.72 15.47
CA GLU A 37 7.40 7.10 16.73
C GLU A 37 6.32 6.12 17.23
N ARG A 38 6.76 5.03 17.87
CA ARG A 38 5.88 4.05 18.48
C ARG A 38 5.07 4.70 19.62
N VAL A 39 3.73 4.62 19.56
CA VAL A 39 2.83 5.26 20.55
C VAL A 39 2.10 4.26 21.46
N ASN A 40 2.29 2.95 21.27
CA ASN A 40 1.58 1.94 22.04
C ASN A 40 1.97 1.93 23.53
N THR A 41 1.00 2.27 24.38
CA THR A 41 1.09 2.25 25.86
C THR A 41 0.46 1.03 26.52
N TYR A 42 -0.16 0.14 25.74
CA TYR A 42 -0.82 -1.08 26.19
C TYR A 42 0.12 -2.28 26.25
N CYS A 43 1.16 -2.27 25.40
CA CYS A 43 2.13 -3.35 25.37
C CYS A 43 2.82 -3.50 26.73
N THR A 44 2.76 -4.71 27.28
CA THR A 44 3.35 -5.03 28.58
C THR A 44 4.79 -5.51 28.48
N GLU A 45 5.29 -5.79 27.27
CA GLU A 45 6.62 -6.35 27.04
C GLU A 45 7.49 -5.51 26.11
N SER A 46 8.75 -5.34 26.50
CA SER A 46 9.80 -4.78 25.64
C SER A 46 10.56 -5.84 24.86
N GLU A 47 10.51 -7.10 25.28
CA GLU A 47 11.12 -8.21 24.57
C GLU A 47 10.41 -8.45 23.22
N ARG A 48 11.17 -8.90 22.22
CA ARG A 48 10.70 -9.18 20.86
C ARG A 48 11.10 -10.56 20.37
N VAL A 49 12.12 -11.17 20.98
CA VAL A 49 12.58 -12.52 20.69
C VAL A 49 12.31 -13.40 21.91
N PHE A 50 11.35 -14.30 21.78
CA PHE A 50 10.97 -15.26 22.81
C PHE A 50 11.39 -16.66 22.37
N ASP A 51 12.61 -17.08 22.73
CA ASP A 51 13.14 -18.41 22.36
C ASP A 51 12.81 -19.49 23.41
N TYR A 52 11.53 -19.84 23.57
CA TYR A 52 11.16 -20.93 24.50
C TYR A 52 11.53 -22.31 23.96
N GLY A 53 11.86 -22.42 22.68
CA GLY A 53 12.31 -23.65 22.04
C GLY A 53 13.78 -24.01 22.28
N ASP A 54 14.58 -23.07 22.80
CA ASP A 54 16.05 -23.19 22.95
C ASP A 54 16.70 -23.58 21.62
N VAL A 55 16.34 -22.86 20.55
CA VAL A 55 16.78 -23.12 19.16
C VAL A 55 17.80 -22.11 18.65
N LEU A 56 17.96 -20.99 19.35
CA LEU A 56 18.94 -19.95 19.12
C LEU A 56 19.97 -19.94 20.25
N THR A 57 21.14 -19.41 19.96
CA THR A 57 22.12 -19.05 20.99
C THR A 57 21.86 -17.64 21.52
N ASP A 58 22.30 -17.33 22.74
CA ASP A 58 22.20 -15.98 23.33
C ASP A 58 22.71 -14.88 22.38
N GLU A 59 23.80 -15.14 21.65
CA GLU A 59 24.39 -14.18 20.70
C GLU A 59 23.49 -13.96 19.47
N GLU A 60 22.79 -14.99 19.02
CA GLU A 60 21.85 -14.91 17.89
C GLU A 60 20.58 -14.18 18.29
N GLU A 61 20.06 -14.43 19.49
CA GLU A 61 18.96 -13.66 20.05
C GLU A 61 19.31 -12.18 20.18
N ASP A 62 20.49 -11.84 20.73
CA ASP A 62 20.98 -10.47 20.85
C ASP A 62 20.99 -9.76 19.49
N LYS A 63 21.48 -10.46 18.45
CA LYS A 63 21.52 -9.96 17.07
C LYS A 63 20.12 -9.77 16.48
N LEU A 64 19.20 -10.71 16.73
CA LEU A 64 17.82 -10.61 16.25
C LEU A 64 17.06 -9.47 16.95
N ARG A 65 17.22 -9.31 18.27
CA ARG A 65 16.65 -8.18 19.02
C ARG A 65 17.14 -6.85 18.47
N ALA A 66 18.46 -6.72 18.22
CA ALA A 66 19.02 -5.50 17.62
C ALA A 66 18.49 -5.24 16.20
N LEU A 67 18.37 -6.29 15.38
CA LEU A 67 17.82 -6.20 14.03
C LEU A 67 16.35 -5.78 14.06
N ILE A 68 15.53 -6.41 14.89
CA ILE A 68 14.12 -6.07 15.07
C ILE A 68 13.99 -4.61 15.49
N ALA A 69 14.73 -4.17 16.51
CA ALA A 69 14.68 -2.78 16.97
C ALA A 69 15.02 -1.77 15.85
N GLU A 70 15.96 -2.10 14.96
CA GLU A 70 16.24 -1.28 13.77
C GLU A 70 15.08 -1.32 12.76
N LYS A 71 14.55 -2.52 12.47
CA LYS A 71 13.57 -2.74 11.41
C LYS A 71 12.17 -2.28 11.77
N GLU A 72 11.74 -2.35 13.03
CA GLU A 72 10.47 -1.79 13.47
C GLU A 72 10.40 -0.28 13.21
N GLN A 73 11.51 0.46 13.34
CA GLN A 73 11.58 1.89 13.02
C GLN A 73 11.42 2.18 11.52
N VAL A 74 11.79 1.22 10.66
CA VAL A 74 11.65 1.33 9.20
C VAL A 74 10.25 0.90 8.76
N ALA A 75 9.69 -0.11 9.42
CA ALA A 75 8.41 -0.71 9.09
C ALA A 75 7.21 0.02 9.72
N HIS A 76 7.44 0.76 10.81
CA HIS A 76 6.40 1.34 11.67
C HIS A 76 5.37 0.30 12.16
N CYS A 77 5.85 -0.89 12.48
CA CYS A 77 5.06 -1.99 13.02
C CYS A 77 5.88 -2.75 14.07
N ASP A 78 5.22 -3.37 15.06
CA ASP A 78 5.91 -4.26 16.00
C ASP A 78 6.21 -5.60 15.29
N ILE A 79 7.41 -6.16 15.46
CA ILE A 79 7.86 -7.42 14.85
C ILE A 79 8.27 -8.39 15.96
N ILE A 80 7.55 -9.50 16.10
CA ILE A 80 7.74 -10.45 17.21
C ILE A 80 8.16 -11.82 16.66
N LEU A 81 9.16 -12.42 17.29
CA LEU A 81 9.59 -13.79 17.06
C LEU A 81 9.30 -14.63 18.31
N LEU A 82 8.58 -15.73 18.13
CA LEU A 82 8.30 -16.71 19.18
C LEU A 82 8.68 -18.09 18.68
N THR A 83 9.58 -18.76 19.39
CA THR A 83 9.88 -20.18 19.15
C THR A 83 9.31 -21.00 20.31
N MET A 84 8.85 -22.21 20.01
CA MET A 84 8.36 -23.15 21.02
C MET A 84 8.84 -24.56 20.68
N LYS A 85 8.79 -25.46 21.67
CA LYS A 85 9.12 -26.87 21.48
C LYS A 85 8.28 -27.77 22.39
N GLU A 86 6.97 -27.53 22.36
CA GLU A 86 5.98 -28.31 23.10
C GLU A 86 4.69 -28.47 22.29
N SER A 87 3.86 -29.46 22.66
CA SER A 87 2.55 -29.60 22.02
C SER A 87 1.64 -28.45 22.44
N LEU A 88 0.97 -27.87 21.46
CA LEU A 88 -0.02 -26.81 21.68
C LEU A 88 -1.46 -27.35 21.70
N GLU A 89 -1.64 -28.66 21.66
CA GLU A 89 -2.96 -29.30 21.57
C GLU A 89 -3.88 -28.93 22.74
N GLU A 90 -3.41 -29.10 23.98
CA GLU A 90 -4.21 -28.79 25.17
C GLU A 90 -4.56 -27.30 25.23
N TYR A 91 -3.58 -26.44 24.92
CA TYR A 91 -3.78 -25.00 24.85
C TYR A 91 -4.85 -24.63 23.83
N ALA A 92 -4.70 -25.07 22.58
CA ALA A 92 -5.63 -24.75 21.50
C ALA A 92 -7.04 -25.30 21.76
N LYS A 93 -7.14 -26.53 22.29
CA LYS A 93 -8.42 -27.15 22.63
C LYS A 93 -9.14 -26.49 23.80
N SER A 94 -8.44 -25.73 24.64
CA SER A 94 -9.08 -24.92 25.68
C SER A 94 -9.91 -23.76 25.10
N TYR A 95 -9.58 -23.29 23.90
CA TYR A 95 -10.31 -22.23 23.17
C TYR A 95 -11.33 -22.80 22.18
N ASP A 96 -10.97 -23.86 21.45
CA ASP A 96 -11.88 -24.61 20.57
C ASP A 96 -11.63 -26.12 20.67
N PRO A 97 -12.52 -26.90 21.32
CA PRO A 97 -12.36 -28.34 21.46
C PRO A 97 -12.23 -29.13 20.15
N ASN A 98 -12.68 -28.56 19.02
CA ASN A 98 -12.66 -29.21 17.71
C ASN A 98 -11.58 -28.66 16.77
N VAL A 99 -10.69 -27.80 17.27
CA VAL A 99 -9.63 -27.20 16.44
C VAL A 99 -8.71 -28.28 15.83
N PRO A 100 -8.43 -28.23 14.52
CA PRO A 100 -7.47 -29.15 13.90
C PRO A 100 -6.02 -28.78 14.28
N SER A 101 -5.13 -29.78 14.28
CA SER A 101 -3.72 -29.62 14.68
C SER A 101 -2.97 -28.51 13.96
N ASN A 102 -3.26 -28.29 12.68
CA ASN A 102 -2.64 -27.25 11.86
C ASN A 102 -3.04 -25.81 12.25
N GLN A 103 -3.97 -25.63 13.20
CA GLN A 103 -4.37 -24.33 13.72
C GLN A 103 -3.89 -24.09 15.16
N TYR A 104 -3.20 -25.03 15.81
CA TYR A 104 -2.75 -24.87 17.19
C TYR A 104 -1.75 -23.71 17.33
N VAL A 105 -0.80 -23.65 16.38
CA VAL A 105 0.21 -22.59 16.29
C VAL A 105 -0.43 -21.22 16.00
N MET A 106 -1.44 -21.17 15.11
CA MET A 106 -2.21 -19.94 14.83
C MET A 106 -2.83 -19.38 16.11
N ILE A 107 -3.61 -20.21 16.83
CA ILE A 107 -4.28 -19.76 18.07
C ILE A 107 -3.27 -19.27 19.10
N LYS A 108 -2.14 -19.96 19.26
CA LYS A 108 -1.09 -19.53 20.19
C LYS A 108 -0.44 -18.23 19.77
N ALA A 109 -0.17 -18.02 18.48
CA ALA A 109 0.43 -16.79 17.96
C ALA A 109 -0.49 -15.58 18.19
N ASP A 110 -1.77 -15.70 17.81
CA ASP A 110 -2.74 -14.61 17.94
C ASP A 110 -2.97 -14.24 19.41
N ASN A 111 -3.19 -15.25 20.26
CA ASN A 111 -3.41 -15.02 21.68
C ASN A 111 -2.17 -14.42 22.36
N PHE A 112 -0.96 -14.88 22.02
CA PHE A 112 0.27 -14.30 22.54
C PHE A 112 0.40 -12.83 22.11
N TYR A 113 0.07 -12.52 20.84
CA TYR A 113 0.09 -11.16 20.35
C TYR A 113 -0.86 -10.24 21.15
N ASP A 114 -2.08 -10.73 21.38
CA ASP A 114 -3.15 -9.99 22.04
C ASP A 114 -2.92 -9.84 23.55
N GLU A 115 -2.52 -10.92 24.23
CA GLU A 115 -2.28 -10.96 25.68
C GLU A 115 -1.22 -9.95 26.13
N TYR A 116 -0.15 -9.81 25.34
CA TYR A 116 0.91 -8.84 25.61
C TYR A 116 0.65 -7.45 24.99
N GLY A 117 -0.46 -7.28 24.27
CA GLY A 117 -0.88 -6.00 23.71
C GLY A 117 0.09 -5.44 22.68
N PHE A 118 0.72 -6.29 21.87
CA PHE A 118 1.63 -5.86 20.81
C PHE A 118 0.92 -5.02 19.72
N GLY A 119 1.73 -4.26 18.99
CA GLY A 119 1.31 -3.44 17.85
C GLY A 119 1.76 -1.99 17.99
N TRP A 120 2.44 -1.44 16.99
CA TRP A 120 3.18 -0.18 17.06
C TRP A 120 2.39 1.04 17.56
N ASN A 121 1.13 1.13 17.14
CA ASN A 121 0.23 2.25 17.36
C ASN A 121 -1.05 1.86 18.14
N LYS A 122 -1.04 0.74 18.88
CA LYS A 122 -2.20 0.31 19.67
C LYS A 122 -2.57 1.35 20.73
N THR A 123 -3.76 1.93 20.64
CA THR A 123 -4.37 2.83 21.64
C THR A 123 -5.68 2.26 22.18
N LYS A 124 -6.33 3.00 23.09
CA LYS A 124 -7.67 2.64 23.58
C LYS A 124 -8.74 2.68 22.48
N GLU A 125 -8.53 3.52 21.47
CA GLU A 125 -9.48 3.75 20.39
C GLU A 125 -9.19 2.89 19.14
N SER A 126 -8.00 2.29 19.03
CA SER A 126 -7.65 1.35 17.96
C SER A 126 -7.62 -0.08 18.49
N ASP A 127 -8.55 -0.93 18.06
CA ASP A 127 -8.62 -2.32 18.54
C ASP A 127 -7.41 -3.15 18.10
N ASP A 128 -6.84 -2.87 16.92
CA ASP A 128 -5.73 -3.64 16.33
C ASP A 128 -4.51 -2.72 16.10
N GLY A 129 -3.40 -3.05 16.75
CA GLY A 129 -2.13 -2.33 16.60
C GLY A 129 -1.28 -2.91 15.48
N ASP A 130 -0.58 -2.04 14.74
CA ASP A 130 0.22 -2.44 13.58
C ASP A 130 1.40 -3.34 13.95
N GLY A 131 1.42 -4.58 13.48
CA GLY A 131 2.49 -5.51 13.80
C GLY A 131 2.30 -6.91 13.26
N CYS A 132 3.24 -7.79 13.56
CA CYS A 132 3.17 -9.21 13.22
C CYS A 132 3.96 -10.06 14.22
N ILE A 133 3.61 -11.34 14.27
CA ILE A 133 4.31 -12.36 15.04
C ILE A 133 4.57 -13.59 14.18
N LEU A 134 5.81 -14.06 14.14
CA LEU A 134 6.15 -15.39 13.64
C LEU A 134 6.26 -16.35 14.82
N LEU A 135 5.38 -17.35 14.88
CA LEU A 135 5.48 -18.48 15.80
C LEU A 135 6.01 -19.70 15.06
N ASP A 136 7.21 -20.17 15.42
CA ASP A 136 7.76 -21.44 14.92
C ASP A 136 7.81 -22.47 16.05
N ASN A 137 6.90 -23.44 16.01
CA ASN A 137 6.87 -24.50 17.02
C ASN A 137 7.63 -25.72 16.52
N TRP A 138 8.81 -25.99 17.09
CA TRP A 138 9.69 -27.11 16.77
C TRP A 138 9.19 -28.47 17.27
N PHE A 139 8.03 -28.50 17.94
CA PHE A 139 7.38 -29.74 18.31
C PHE A 139 6.65 -30.39 17.14
N ARG A 140 6.79 -31.71 17.01
CA ARG A 140 6.06 -32.48 16.01
C ARG A 140 4.73 -32.92 16.58
N GLU A 141 3.64 -32.33 16.09
CA GLU A 141 2.29 -32.62 16.55
C GLU A 141 1.81 -34.02 16.13
N SER A 142 0.61 -34.40 16.58
CA SER A 142 0.02 -35.72 16.32
C SER A 142 -0.22 -36.03 14.84
N ASP A 143 -0.29 -35.03 13.97
CA ASP A 143 -0.33 -35.18 12.50
C ASP A 143 1.04 -35.49 11.89
N GLY A 144 2.07 -35.60 12.74
CA GLY A 144 3.43 -35.91 12.34
C GLY A 144 4.15 -34.72 11.71
N LYS A 145 3.70 -33.48 11.90
CA LYS A 145 4.30 -32.27 11.33
C LYS A 145 4.70 -31.26 12.39
N ILE A 146 5.67 -30.43 12.04
CA ILE A 146 6.13 -29.25 12.77
C ILE A 146 5.51 -28.04 12.08
N HIS A 147 4.85 -27.15 12.81
CA HIS A 147 4.03 -26.08 12.25
C HIS A 147 4.60 -24.70 12.59
N THR A 148 4.50 -23.79 11.62
CA THR A 148 4.91 -22.39 11.75
C THR A 148 3.76 -21.51 11.30
N TRP A 149 3.49 -20.41 12.01
CA TRP A 149 2.45 -19.47 11.67
C TRP A 149 2.97 -18.03 11.71
N LEU A 150 2.70 -17.27 10.66
CA LEU A 150 2.88 -15.83 10.63
C LEU A 150 1.50 -15.19 10.84
N SER A 151 1.31 -14.54 11.98
CA SER A 151 0.12 -13.74 12.26
C SER A 151 0.42 -12.25 12.02
N THR A 152 -0.54 -11.54 11.45
CA THR A 152 -0.40 -10.13 11.08
C THR A 152 -1.57 -9.33 11.63
N SER A 153 -1.33 -8.12 12.12
CA SER A 153 -2.36 -7.23 12.65
C SER A 153 -2.22 -5.81 12.10
N GLY A 154 -3.33 -5.08 12.06
CA GLY A 154 -3.36 -3.68 11.66
C GLY A 154 -2.90 -3.44 10.22
N SER A 155 -1.95 -2.53 10.02
CA SER A 155 -1.44 -2.15 8.71
C SER A 155 -0.71 -3.28 8.00
N VAL A 156 -0.09 -4.19 8.75
CA VAL A 156 0.57 -5.38 8.19
C VAL A 156 -0.47 -6.30 7.58
N GLU A 157 -1.54 -6.62 8.31
CA GLU A 157 -2.67 -7.41 7.79
C GLU A 157 -3.25 -6.80 6.51
N ARG A 158 -3.49 -5.48 6.50
CA ARG A 158 -4.06 -4.79 5.33
C ARG A 158 -3.12 -4.79 4.12
N LYS A 159 -1.81 -4.81 4.34
CA LYS A 159 -0.79 -4.75 3.27
C LYS A 159 -0.44 -6.14 2.73
N PHE A 160 -0.44 -7.16 3.58
CA PHE A 160 0.05 -8.49 3.22
C PHE A 160 -1.03 -9.31 2.50
N SER A 161 -0.75 -9.64 1.23
CA SER A 161 -1.51 -10.66 0.49
C SER A 161 -1.07 -12.07 0.88
N SER A 162 -1.89 -13.09 0.60
CA SER A 162 -1.52 -14.49 0.85
C SER A 162 -0.17 -14.84 0.20
N ASN A 163 0.07 -14.39 -1.04
CA ASN A 163 1.34 -14.61 -1.73
C ASN A 163 2.54 -13.96 -1.05
N MET A 164 2.35 -12.86 -0.32
CA MET A 164 3.43 -12.22 0.43
C MET A 164 3.72 -13.01 1.69
N ILE A 165 2.69 -13.45 2.40
CA ILE A 165 2.81 -14.32 3.58
C ILE A 165 3.54 -15.62 3.20
N ASP A 166 3.11 -16.28 2.13
CA ASP A 166 3.73 -17.52 1.65
C ASP A 166 5.21 -17.30 1.32
N ARG A 167 5.58 -16.18 0.69
CA ARG A 167 7.00 -15.86 0.42
C ARG A 167 7.82 -15.67 1.69
N VAL A 168 7.28 -14.99 2.70
CA VAL A 168 7.97 -14.83 3.98
C VAL A 168 8.17 -16.20 4.63
N LEU A 169 7.15 -17.06 4.60
CA LEU A 169 7.24 -18.40 5.18
C LEU A 169 8.16 -19.32 4.36
N ASP A 170 8.17 -19.23 3.04
CA ASP A 170 9.11 -19.95 2.16
C ASP A 170 10.56 -19.56 2.48
N ASP A 171 10.85 -18.25 2.59
CA ASP A 171 12.19 -17.76 2.93
C ASP A 171 12.64 -18.21 4.34
N VAL A 172 11.71 -18.34 5.30
CA VAL A 172 12.00 -18.96 6.60
C VAL A 172 12.32 -20.45 6.43
N TYR A 173 11.48 -21.18 5.69
CA TYR A 173 11.60 -22.63 5.54
C TYR A 173 12.86 -23.05 4.77
N ASP A 174 13.36 -22.17 3.90
CA ASP A 174 14.63 -22.37 3.21
C ASP A 174 15.81 -22.57 4.16
N TYR A 175 15.77 -22.02 5.37
CA TYR A 175 16.90 -22.04 6.33
C TYR A 175 16.59 -22.72 7.67
N VAL A 176 15.33 -22.77 8.09
CA VAL A 176 14.95 -23.06 9.48
C VAL A 176 15.50 -24.38 10.03
N GLU A 177 15.68 -25.42 9.21
CA GLU A 177 16.17 -26.72 9.69
C GLU A 177 17.68 -26.78 9.99
N TYR A 178 18.48 -25.89 9.41
CA TYR A 178 19.95 -25.93 9.52
C TYR A 178 20.57 -24.63 10.03
N ASP A 179 19.90 -23.50 9.85
CA ASP A 179 20.33 -22.19 10.32
C ASP A 179 19.08 -21.37 10.75
N PRO A 180 18.53 -21.64 11.96
CA PRO A 180 17.35 -20.96 12.48
C PRO A 180 17.55 -19.44 12.57
N TYR A 181 18.74 -18.99 12.96
CA TYR A 181 19.08 -17.56 13.02
C TYR A 181 18.91 -16.90 11.65
N ARG A 182 19.43 -17.51 10.57
CA ARG A 182 19.26 -16.98 9.21
C ARG A 182 17.81 -16.99 8.76
N ALA A 183 17.04 -18.02 9.11
CA ALA A 183 15.61 -18.09 8.82
C ALA A 183 14.85 -16.92 9.43
N TYR A 184 15.03 -16.69 10.73
CA TYR A 184 14.33 -15.63 11.45
C TYR A 184 14.83 -14.24 11.07
N LYS A 185 16.12 -14.11 10.73
CA LYS A 185 16.65 -12.89 10.13
C LYS A 185 15.94 -12.56 8.81
N ALA A 186 15.76 -13.55 7.93
CA ALA A 186 15.05 -13.36 6.65
C ALA A 186 13.61 -12.89 6.89
N TYR A 187 12.89 -13.51 7.84
CA TYR A 187 11.57 -13.04 8.27
C TYR A 187 11.56 -11.55 8.63
N VAL A 188 12.44 -11.10 9.54
CA VAL A 188 12.49 -9.70 9.99
C VAL A 188 12.82 -8.76 8.83
N GLU A 189 13.79 -9.13 7.98
CA GLU A 189 14.17 -8.34 6.80
C GLU A 189 13.03 -8.25 5.78
N ASP A 190 12.24 -9.31 5.60
CA ASP A 190 11.11 -9.36 4.68
C ASP A 190 9.94 -8.50 5.13
N ILE A 191 9.59 -8.56 6.42
CA ILE A 191 8.59 -7.65 6.99
C ILE A 191 9.04 -6.20 6.79
N ALA A 192 10.29 -5.89 7.13
CA ALA A 192 10.84 -4.54 6.97
C ALA A 192 10.86 -4.08 5.50
N ARG A 193 11.19 -4.97 4.58
CA ARG A 193 11.21 -4.70 3.14
C ARG A 193 9.80 -4.43 2.63
N TYR A 194 8.83 -5.25 2.99
CA TYR A 194 7.46 -5.07 2.54
C TYR A 194 6.80 -3.85 3.17
N MET A 195 6.97 -3.63 4.47
CA MET A 195 6.39 -2.49 5.18
C MET A 195 7.11 -1.18 4.86
N GLY A 196 8.45 -1.15 4.95
CA GLY A 196 9.28 0.03 4.73
C GLY A 196 9.38 0.50 3.28
N ASN A 197 9.05 -0.34 2.29
CA ASN A 197 8.80 0.10 0.92
C ASN A 197 7.40 0.74 0.81
N GLU A 198 7.07 1.68 1.69
CA GLU A 198 6.19 2.74 1.24
C GLU A 198 6.96 3.46 0.14
N GLU A 199 6.64 3.13 -1.11
CA GLU A 199 6.79 4.10 -2.18
C GLU A 199 6.31 5.41 -1.59
N THR A 200 7.19 6.41 -1.54
CA THR A 200 6.77 7.79 -1.33
C THR A 200 5.84 8.10 -2.48
N LYS A 201 4.59 7.66 -2.39
CA LYS A 201 3.49 8.19 -3.13
C LYS A 201 3.50 9.61 -2.66
N LEU A 202 4.06 10.47 -3.49
CA LEU A 202 3.72 11.87 -3.47
C LEU A 202 2.20 11.86 -3.57
N GLU A 203 1.52 11.86 -2.43
CA GLU A 203 0.11 12.14 -2.34
C GLU A 203 0.00 13.60 -2.73
N VAL A 204 -0.02 13.80 -4.05
CA VAL A 204 -0.31 15.08 -4.65
C VAL A 204 -1.75 15.32 -4.23
N PRO A 205 -1.99 16.28 -3.33
CA PRO A 205 -3.28 16.40 -2.70
C PRO A 205 -4.32 16.69 -3.78
N ILE A 206 -5.54 16.18 -3.62
CA ILE A 206 -6.54 16.13 -4.71
C ILE A 206 -6.80 17.51 -5.35
N TYR A 207 -6.63 18.59 -4.59
CA TYR A 207 -6.75 19.96 -5.07
C TYR A 207 -5.70 20.32 -6.14
N ALA A 208 -4.49 19.75 -6.10
CA ALA A 208 -3.44 20.02 -7.08
C ALA A 208 -3.82 19.53 -8.48
N TYR A 209 -4.59 18.44 -8.60
CA TYR A 209 -5.18 18.00 -9.87
C TYR A 209 -6.18 18.99 -10.46
N PHE A 210 -6.80 19.85 -9.64
CA PHE A 210 -7.70 20.90 -10.10
C PHE A 210 -6.96 22.23 -10.35
N VAL A 211 -6.02 22.58 -9.47
CA VAL A 211 -5.30 23.86 -9.53
C VAL A 211 -4.36 23.93 -10.75
N ILE A 212 -3.61 22.86 -11.04
CA ILE A 212 -2.65 22.83 -12.15
C ILE A 212 -3.32 23.05 -13.52
N PRO A 213 -4.37 22.30 -13.92
CA PRO A 213 -5.04 22.53 -15.21
C PRO A 213 -5.81 23.84 -15.24
N THR A 214 -6.33 24.33 -14.11
CA THR A 214 -7.00 25.64 -14.05
C THR A 214 -6.01 26.77 -14.34
N ILE A 215 -4.83 26.74 -13.73
CA ILE A 215 -3.77 27.72 -14.02
C ILE A 215 -3.32 27.62 -15.48
N ALA A 216 -3.14 26.41 -16.02
CA ALA A 216 -2.78 26.20 -17.42
C ALA A 216 -3.85 26.73 -18.39
N ALA A 217 -5.15 26.56 -18.07
CA ALA A 217 -6.26 27.08 -18.86
C ALA A 217 -6.33 28.62 -18.81
N ILE A 218 -6.15 29.23 -17.63
CA ILE A 218 -6.09 30.70 -17.49
C ILE A 218 -4.93 31.26 -18.30
N ILE A 219 -3.77 30.58 -18.28
CA ILE A 219 -2.60 30.91 -19.09
C ILE A 219 -2.91 30.83 -20.59
N PHE A 220 -3.55 29.75 -21.05
CA PHE A 220 -3.92 29.58 -22.44
C PHE A 220 -4.88 30.68 -22.91
N ILE A 221 -5.90 30.99 -22.10
CA ILE A 221 -6.83 32.08 -22.37
C ILE A 221 -6.10 33.42 -22.42
N ALA A 222 -5.20 33.72 -21.49
CA ALA A 222 -4.45 34.97 -21.49
C ALA A 222 -3.57 35.14 -22.75
N ILE A 223 -2.97 34.05 -23.25
CA ILE A 223 -2.18 34.05 -24.50
C ILE A 223 -3.08 34.37 -25.70
N TYR A 224 -4.25 33.71 -25.80
CA TYR A 224 -5.11 33.77 -26.98
C TYR A 224 -6.20 34.85 -26.93
N ALA A 225 -6.46 35.45 -25.76
CA ALA A 225 -7.40 36.57 -25.62
C ALA A 225 -6.83 37.89 -26.13
N SER A 226 -5.51 38.00 -26.29
CA SER A 226 -4.89 39.14 -26.97
C SER A 226 -5.11 39.02 -28.48
N GLY A 227 -6.27 39.53 -28.92
CA GLY A 227 -6.75 39.44 -30.29
C GLY A 227 -5.71 39.87 -31.32
N LYS A 228 -5.35 38.94 -32.21
CA LYS A 228 -4.87 39.32 -33.54
C LYS A 228 -6.09 39.69 -34.37
N GLU A 229 -6.65 40.86 -34.09
CA GLU A 229 -7.58 41.48 -35.03
C GLU A 229 -6.78 41.81 -36.29
N GLY A 230 -6.81 40.92 -37.28
CA GLY A 230 -6.42 41.27 -38.64
C GLY A 230 -7.31 42.44 -39.05
N LYS A 231 -6.69 43.58 -39.38
CA LYS A 231 -7.42 44.74 -39.92
C LYS A 231 -8.31 44.23 -41.06
N LYS A 232 -9.63 44.36 -40.93
CA LYS A 232 -10.57 44.06 -42.02
C LYS A 232 -10.19 44.92 -43.23
N THR A 233 -9.55 44.32 -44.23
CA THR A 233 -9.17 44.96 -45.50
C THR A 233 -10.18 44.67 -46.62
N VAL A 234 -11.37 44.15 -46.30
CA VAL A 234 -12.40 43.83 -47.29
C VAL A 234 -13.74 44.42 -46.85
N ASN A 235 -14.20 45.40 -47.62
CA ASN A 235 -15.58 45.92 -47.58
C ASN A 235 -16.46 45.09 -48.53
N GLU A 236 -17.77 45.08 -48.26
CA GLU A 236 -18.81 44.35 -49.00
C GLU A 236 -18.78 44.61 -50.52
N SER A 237 -18.32 45.80 -50.94
CA SER A 237 -18.17 46.19 -52.36
C SER A 237 -17.06 45.44 -53.11
N THR A 238 -16.23 44.65 -52.42
CA THR A 238 -15.16 43.85 -53.06
C THR A 238 -15.71 42.56 -53.68
N TYR A 239 -16.88 42.09 -53.25
CA TYR A 239 -17.42 40.78 -53.65
C TYR A 239 -18.84 40.83 -54.23
N VAL A 240 -19.46 42.01 -54.34
CA VAL A 240 -20.80 42.16 -54.91
C VAL A 240 -20.78 43.31 -55.93
N GLY A 241 -20.85 42.97 -57.22
CA GLY A 241 -21.18 43.94 -58.26
C GLY A 241 -22.63 44.40 -58.10
N GLU A 242 -22.95 45.64 -58.47
CA GLU A 242 -24.25 46.33 -58.25
C GLU A 242 -25.51 45.58 -58.75
N ASN A 243 -25.34 44.50 -59.52
CA ASN A 243 -26.45 43.65 -59.95
C ASN A 243 -26.42 42.35 -59.15
N GLY A 244 -27.34 42.27 -58.19
CA GLY A 244 -27.48 41.23 -57.18
C GLY A 244 -27.28 39.80 -57.66
N ILE A 245 -26.73 39.00 -56.75
CA ILE A 245 -26.41 37.59 -56.94
C ILE A 245 -27.71 36.78 -57.08
N ASN A 246 -27.92 36.16 -58.23
CA ASN A 246 -28.96 35.15 -58.41
C ASN A 246 -28.49 33.83 -57.80
N PHE A 247 -29.11 33.43 -56.68
CA PHE A 247 -28.94 32.10 -56.14
C PHE A 247 -29.90 31.15 -56.86
N GLU A 248 -29.38 30.28 -57.73
CA GLU A 248 -30.13 29.11 -58.18
C GLU A 248 -30.23 28.13 -57.01
N VAL A 249 -31.45 27.96 -56.50
CA VAL A 249 -31.74 27.09 -55.37
C VAL A 249 -31.69 25.64 -55.85
N MET A 250 -30.60 24.94 -55.54
CA MET A 250 -30.49 23.49 -55.73
C MET A 250 -30.99 22.79 -54.45
N TYR A 251 -32.11 22.08 -54.55
CA TYR A 251 -32.61 21.23 -53.47
C TYR A 251 -32.01 19.83 -53.61
N ASP A 252 -31.24 19.40 -52.63
CA ASP A 252 -30.80 18.01 -52.52
C ASP A 252 -31.80 17.26 -51.61
N GLN A 253 -32.54 16.31 -52.19
CA GLN A 253 -33.45 15.45 -51.44
C GLN A 253 -32.71 14.18 -51.03
N PHE A 254 -32.57 14.02 -49.72
CA PHE A 254 -31.99 12.83 -49.12
C PHE A 254 -32.97 11.65 -49.20
N ILE A 255 -32.84 10.79 -50.22
CA ILE A 255 -33.87 9.76 -50.53
C ILE A 255 -33.79 8.55 -49.59
N SER A 256 -32.62 8.06 -49.19
CA SER A 256 -32.53 7.05 -48.13
C SER A 256 -31.11 6.87 -47.62
N LYS A 257 -30.99 6.48 -46.35
CA LYS A 257 -29.76 6.03 -45.72
C LYS A 257 -29.98 4.64 -45.15
N ALA A 258 -29.30 3.66 -45.71
CA ALA A 258 -29.23 2.33 -45.13
C ALA A 258 -28.04 2.28 -44.16
N ILE A 259 -28.30 1.89 -42.91
CA ILE A 259 -27.26 1.61 -41.92
C ILE A 259 -27.38 0.12 -41.57
N SER A 260 -26.32 -0.66 -41.78
CA SER A 260 -26.22 -2.02 -41.25
C SER A 260 -25.40 -2.00 -39.97
N GLN A 261 -26.02 -2.31 -38.82
CA GLN A 261 -25.31 -2.61 -37.59
C GLN A 261 -25.19 -4.13 -37.43
N ARG A 262 -23.97 -4.62 -37.20
CA ARG A 262 -23.70 -5.97 -36.74
C ARG A 262 -23.06 -5.88 -35.35
N ARG A 263 -23.61 -6.61 -34.39
CA ARG A 263 -22.97 -6.81 -33.08
C ARG A 263 -21.73 -7.67 -33.26
N ILE A 264 -20.59 -7.17 -32.83
CA ILE A 264 -19.37 -7.97 -32.67
C ILE A 264 -19.49 -8.63 -31.30
N GLU A 265 -19.56 -9.96 -31.28
CA GLU A 265 -19.38 -10.72 -30.04
C GLU A 265 -17.90 -10.62 -29.65
N ARG A 266 -17.63 -10.11 -28.45
CA ARG A 266 -16.32 -10.21 -27.83
C ARG A 266 -16.34 -11.47 -26.98
N SER A 267 -15.50 -12.43 -27.34
CA SER A 267 -15.04 -13.45 -26.42
C SER A 267 -14.10 -12.79 -25.42
N ASP A 268 -14.52 -12.70 -24.16
CA ASP A 268 -13.61 -12.46 -23.06
C ASP A 268 -12.98 -13.79 -22.66
N SER A 269 -11.76 -13.99 -23.15
CA SER A 269 -10.82 -14.96 -22.65
C SER A 269 -10.27 -14.49 -21.30
N GLY A 270 -10.47 -15.32 -20.27
CA GLY A 270 -9.51 -15.57 -19.19
C GLY A 270 -8.95 -14.36 -18.45
N GLY A 271 -9.66 -13.90 -17.43
CA GLY A 271 -9.05 -13.22 -16.28
C GLY A 271 -8.81 -14.22 -15.17
N TYR A 272 -7.56 -14.67 -15.02
CA TYR A 272 -7.06 -15.34 -13.82
C TYR A 272 -6.30 -14.32 -12.96
N GLY A 273 -6.40 -14.46 -11.63
CA GLY A 273 -5.63 -13.71 -10.63
C GLY A 273 -6.51 -12.67 -9.92
N GLY A 274 -7.13 -12.95 -8.78
CA GLY A 274 -6.56 -13.63 -7.61
C GLY A 274 -6.13 -12.56 -6.60
N GLY A 275 -7.10 -11.81 -6.07
CA GLY A 275 -6.90 -10.89 -4.95
C GLY A 275 -7.38 -11.58 -3.68
N GLY A 276 -6.57 -12.48 -3.14
CA GLY A 276 -6.75 -13.03 -1.80
C GLY A 276 -5.99 -12.16 -0.81
N GLY A 277 -6.71 -11.51 0.11
CA GLY A 277 -6.10 -11.14 1.38
C GLY A 277 -5.55 -12.40 2.04
N GLY A 278 -4.42 -12.30 2.74
CA GLY A 278 -4.04 -13.32 3.72
C GLY A 278 -5.26 -13.64 4.58
N GLY A 279 -5.49 -14.91 4.91
CA GLY A 279 -6.75 -15.34 5.55
C GLY A 279 -7.06 -14.44 6.74
N HIS A 280 -8.20 -13.74 6.71
CA HIS A 280 -8.65 -12.90 7.82
C HIS A 280 -9.45 -13.77 8.78
N HIS A 281 -9.09 -13.74 10.06
CA HIS A 281 -9.80 -14.39 11.14
C HIS A 281 -9.81 -13.51 12.39
N ILE A 282 -10.60 -13.92 13.38
CA ILE A 282 -10.72 -13.22 14.65
C ILE A 282 -10.10 -14.12 15.72
N SER A 283 -9.22 -13.56 16.54
CA SER A 283 -8.60 -14.29 17.65
C SER A 283 -9.61 -14.63 18.75
N SER A 284 -9.22 -15.48 19.70
CA SER A 284 -10.08 -15.77 20.85
C SER A 284 -10.35 -14.55 21.74
N GLY A 285 -9.46 -13.54 21.69
CA GLY A 285 -9.59 -12.24 22.34
C GLY A 285 -10.50 -11.25 21.62
N GLY A 286 -10.94 -11.57 20.39
CA GLY A 286 -11.82 -10.72 19.59
C GLY A 286 -11.09 -9.69 18.71
N HIS A 287 -9.78 -9.84 18.48
CA HIS A 287 -8.98 -8.96 17.64
C HIS A 287 -8.89 -9.44 16.19
N SER A 288 -8.70 -8.51 15.25
CA SER A 288 -8.50 -8.84 13.84
C SER A 288 -7.08 -9.32 13.59
N HIS A 289 -6.97 -10.49 12.97
CA HIS A 289 -5.71 -11.06 12.54
C HIS A 289 -5.81 -11.57 11.11
N GLY A 290 -4.76 -11.30 10.34
CA GLY A 290 -4.45 -12.01 9.11
C GLY A 290 -3.38 -13.06 9.34
N GLY A 291 -2.95 -13.71 8.27
CA GLY A 291 -1.76 -14.55 8.33
C GLY A 291 -1.85 -15.80 7.48
N GLY A 292 -0.91 -16.70 7.75
CA GLY A 292 -0.79 -18.00 7.10
C GLY A 292 0.24 -18.86 7.81
N GLY A 293 0.26 -20.16 7.46
CA GLY A 293 1.16 -21.11 8.10
C GLY A 293 1.63 -22.20 7.18
N HIS A 294 2.86 -22.64 7.43
CA HIS A 294 3.53 -23.75 6.77
C HIS A 294 3.75 -24.90 7.75
N SER A 295 4.07 -26.08 7.21
CA SER A 295 4.33 -27.28 8.01
C SER A 295 5.41 -28.16 7.40
N ARG A 296 6.25 -28.81 8.21
CA ARG A 296 7.36 -29.71 7.81
C ARG A 296 7.38 -31.06 8.55
#